data_AF-A0A1G2VMD2-F1
#
_entry.id   AF-A0A1G2VMD2-F1
#
_cell.length_a   1.000
_cell.length_b   1.000
_cell.length_c   1.000
_cell.angle_alpha   90.00
_cell.angle_beta   90.00
_cell.angle_gamma   90.00
#
_symmetry.space_group_name_H-M   'P 1'
#
loop_
_entity.id
_entity.type
_entity.pdbx_description
1 polymer ?
#
loop_
_entity_poly.entity_id
_entity_poly.type
_entity_poly.pdbx_seq_one_letter_code
_entity_poly.pdbx_strand_id
1 'polypeptide(L)' 'MSLQKEKLKNLYIQEKKSSAEIAKLFNCSERTINYWLAKYGVKKRSISEAVYLKYNPNGNPFKIVGEPRTLNMAY' A
#
# COMPACT_ATOMS: atom_id res chain seq x y z
N MET A 1 21.61 8.53 6.65
CA MET A 1 20.81 7.30 6.44
C MET A 1 20.20 7.34 5.04
N SER A 2 20.51 6.38 4.16
CA SER A 2 19.84 6.23 2.86
C SER A 2 18.92 5.02 2.94
N LEU A 3 17.60 5.21 2.85
CA LEU A 3 16.68 4.08 2.73
C LEU A 3 16.73 3.56 1.30
N GLN A 4 17.02 2.28 1.11
CA GLN A 4 17.00 1.67 -0.22
C GLN A 4 15.62 1.82 -0.86
N LYS A 5 15.59 2.36 -2.08
CA LYS A 5 14.36 2.67 -2.84
C LYS A 5 13.45 1.44 -2.97
N GLU A 6 14.01 0.31 -3.35
CA GLU A 6 13.26 -0.92 -3.56
C GLU A 6 12.64 -1.43 -2.27
N LYS A 7 13.41 -1.45 -1.18
CA LYS A 7 12.90 -1.87 0.14
C LYS A 7 11.75 -0.99 0.61
N LEU A 8 11.89 0.33 0.52
CA LEU A 8 10.82 1.26 0.90
C LEU A 8 9.57 1.08 0.02
N LYS A 9 9.77 0.92 -1.30
CA LYS A 9 8.68 0.69 -2.26
C LYS A 9 7.96 -0.64 -1.98
N ASN A 10 8.68 -1.70 -1.64
CA ASN A 10 8.09 -3.00 -1.34
C ASN A 10 7.26 -2.95 -0.05
N LEU A 11 7.82 -2.40 1.03
CA LEU A 11 7.11 -2.25 2.31
C LEU A 11 5.84 -1.40 2.18
N TYR A 12 5.90 -0.32 1.40
CA TYR A 12 4.74 0.53 1.17
C TYR A 12 3.75 -0.11 0.19
N ILE A 13 4.16 -0.49 -1.01
CA ILE A 13 3.21 -0.90 -2.05
C ILE A 13 2.73 -2.34 -1.84
N GLN A 14 3.66 -3.29 -1.68
CA GLN A 14 3.36 -4.71 -1.65
C GLN A 14 2.85 -5.15 -0.27
N GLU A 15 3.58 -4.78 0.78
CA GLU A 15 3.22 -5.14 2.16
C GLU A 15 2.22 -4.16 2.79
N LYS A 16 1.83 -3.11 2.07
CA LYS A 16 0.80 -2.14 2.47
C LYS A 16 1.03 -1.45 3.82
N LYS A 17 2.26 -1.43 4.33
CA LYS A 17 2.59 -0.74 5.59
C LYS A 17 2.38 0.77 5.47
N SER A 18 1.95 1.38 6.55
CA SER A 18 1.84 2.83 6.72
C SER A 18 3.22 3.48 6.91
N SER A 19 3.29 4.80 6.74
CA SER A 19 4.51 5.57 7.06
C SER A 19 4.95 5.36 8.51
N ALA A 20 3.99 5.30 9.44
CA ALA A 20 4.21 5.06 10.87
C ALA A 20 4.84 3.69 11.16
N GLU A 21 4.30 2.63 10.55
CA GLU A 21 4.84 1.28 10.73
C GLU A 21 6.25 1.17 10.15
N ILE A 22 6.48 1.73 8.96
CA ILE A 22 7.81 1.75 8.35
C ILE A 22 8.77 2.59 9.21
N ALA A 23 8.34 3.73 9.71
CA ALA A 23 9.14 4.59 10.58
C ALA A 23 9.63 3.83 11.83
N LYS A 24 8.74 3.05 12.46
CA LYS A 24 9.08 2.15 13.58
C LYS A 24 10.12 1.08 13.18
N LEU A 25 9.94 0.44 12.02
CA LEU A 25 10.89 -0.58 11.52
C LEU A 25 12.31 -0.04 11.29
N PHE A 26 12.43 1.22 10.88
CA PHE A 26 13.71 1.87 10.62
C PHE A 26 14.18 2.79 11.76
N ASN A 27 13.50 2.77 12.90
CA ASN A 27 13.73 3.65 14.04
C ASN A 27 13.95 5.13 13.64
N CYS A 28 13.04 5.66 12.83
CA CYS A 28 13.12 7.02 12.31
C CYS A 28 11.75 7.71 12.36
N SER A 29 11.69 8.97 11.93
CA SER A 29 10.43 9.71 11.90
C SER A 29 9.58 9.35 10.67
N GLU A 30 8.26 9.48 10.78
CA GLU A 30 7.35 9.38 9.62
C GLU A 30 7.66 10.43 8.55
N ARG A 31 8.12 11.61 8.96
CA ARG A 31 8.57 12.67 8.04
C ARG A 31 9.73 12.19 7.17
N THR A 32 10.66 11.43 7.74
CA THR A 32 11.78 10.82 7.01
C THR A 32 11.27 9.85 5.96
N ILE A 33 10.31 8.99 6.31
CA ILE A 33 9.70 8.05 5.36
C ILE A 33 8.96 8.78 4.24
N ASN A 34 8.15 9.79 4.58
CA ASN A 34 7.42 10.61 3.62
C ASN A 34 8.35 11.35 2.65
N TYR A 35 9.47 11.87 3.14
CA TYR A 35 10.50 12.48 2.31
C TYR A 35 11.07 11.49 1.29
N TRP A 36 11.42 10.28 1.71
CA TRP A 36 11.97 9.27 0.81
C TRP A 36 10.95 8.72 -0.19
N LEU A 37 9.68 8.58 0.21
CA LEU A 37 8.60 8.23 -0.72
C LEU A 37 8.48 9.27 -1.84
N ALA A 38 8.46 10.57 -1.49
CA ALA A 38 8.43 11.66 -2.45
C ALA A 38 9.69 11.66 -3.34
N LYS A 39 10.88 11.55 -2.74
CA LYS A 39 12.16 11.52 -3.46
C LYS A 39 12.26 10.37 -4.46
N TYR A 40 11.60 9.24 -4.19
CA TYR A 40 11.57 8.08 -5.06
C TYR A 40 10.39 8.03 -6.02
N GLY A 41 9.53 9.06 -6.03
CA GLY A 41 8.36 9.13 -6.91
C GLY A 41 7.26 8.15 -6.52
N VAL A 42 7.23 7.68 -5.27
CA VAL A 42 6.16 6.81 -4.78
C VAL A 42 4.98 7.67 -4.38
N LYS A 43 3.88 7.57 -5.14
CA LYS A 43 2.64 8.27 -4.85
C LYS A 43 2.11 7.85 -3.48
N LYS A 44 1.82 8.83 -2.62
CA LYS A 44 1.21 8.57 -1.32
C LYS A 44 -0.24 8.13 -1.50
N ARG A 45 -0.67 7.22 -0.64
CA ARG A 45 -2.08 6.86 -0.48
C ARG A 45 -2.89 8.06 -0.02
N SER A 46 -4.13 8.15 -0.45
CA SER A 46 -5.09 9.08 0.14
C SER A 46 -5.42 8.67 1.58
N ILE A 47 -6.05 9.58 2.32
CA ILE A 47 -6.57 9.27 3.67
C ILE A 47 -7.58 8.12 3.59
N SER A 48 -8.48 8.13 2.61
CA SER A 48 -9.49 7.08 2.44
C SER A 48 -8.86 5.71 2.14
N GLU A 49 -7.84 5.65 1.29
CA GLU A 49 -7.10 4.42 1.01
C GLU A 49 -6.38 3.90 2.26
N ALA A 50 -5.71 4.79 3.02
CA ALA A 50 -5.01 4.41 4.23
C ALA A 50 -5.97 3.88 5.32
N VAL A 51 -7.10 4.55 5.52
CA VAL A 51 -8.17 4.12 6.43
C VAL A 51 -8.75 2.79 5.98
N TYR A 52 -9.08 2.65 4.70
CA TYR A 52 -9.61 1.41 4.15
C TYR A 52 -8.68 0.22 4.40
N LEU A 53 -7.38 0.35 4.10
CA LEU A 53 -6.39 -0.72 4.32
C LEU A 53 -6.26 -1.10 5.80
N LYS A 54 -6.32 -0.11 6.71
CA LYS A 54 -6.25 -0.36 8.15
C LYS A 54 -7.41 -1.23 8.65
N TYR A 55 -8.63 -0.98 8.16
CA TYR A 55 -9.82 -1.71 8.58
C TYR A 55 -10.12 -2.96 7.73
N ASN A 56 -9.46 -3.13 6.58
CA ASN A 56 -9.65 -4.25 5.66
C ASN A 56 -8.30 -4.95 5.36
N PRO A 57 -7.64 -5.55 6.37
CA PRO A 57 -6.31 -6.15 6.20
C PRO A 57 -6.32 -7.33 5.22
N ASN A 58 -7.43 -8.07 5.15
CA ASN A 58 -7.59 -9.21 4.25
C ASN A 58 -7.98 -8.81 2.80
N GLY A 59 -7.96 -7.51 2.49
CA GLY A 59 -8.30 -6.99 1.17
C GLY A 59 -9.78 -6.64 1.00
N ASN A 60 -10.18 -6.36 -0.23
CA ASN A 60 -11.55 -5.94 -0.54
C ASN A 60 -12.47 -7.17 -0.66
N PRO A 61 -13.45 -7.35 0.25
CA PRO A 61 -14.36 -8.51 0.22
C PRO A 61 -15.30 -8.49 -0.99
N PHE A 62 -15.48 -7.33 -1.63
CA PHE A 62 -16.33 -7.15 -2.81
C PHE A 62 -15.55 -7.25 -4.12
N LYS A 63 -14.26 -7.61 -4.08
CA LYS A 63 -13.51 -7.87 -5.32
C LYS A 63 -14.05 -9.17 -5.91
N ILE A 64 -14.86 -9.06 -6.98
CA ILE A 64 -15.34 -10.22 -7.73
C ILE A 64 -14.11 -10.94 -8.28
N VAL A 65 -13.87 -12.16 -7.80
CA VAL A 65 -12.78 -13.01 -8.27
C VAL A 65 -13.35 -13.93 -9.33
N GLY A 66 -13.07 -13.66 -10.60
CA GLY A 66 -13.55 -14.44 -11.74
C GLY A 66 -14.52 -13.71 -12.65
N GLU A 67 -14.74 -14.27 -13.83
CA GLU A 67 -15.72 -13.75 -14.79
C GLU A 67 -17.14 -13.90 -14.24
N PRO A 68 -18.01 -12.88 -14.34
CA PRO A 68 -19.41 -13.03 -13.99
C PRO A 68 -20.01 -14.20 -14.75
N ARG A 69 -20.76 -15.05 -14.03
CA ARG A 69 -21.36 -16.29 -14.55
C ARG A 69 -22.21 -16.07 -15.80
N THR A 70 -22.69 -14.85 -16.00
CA THR A 70 -23.48 -14.39 -17.16
C THR A 70 -22.67 -14.29 -18.46
N LEU A 71 -21.34 -14.15 -18.42
CA LEU A 71 -20.49 -14.13 -19.63
C LEU A 71 -20.38 -15.51 -20.30
N ASN A 72 -20.49 -16.59 -19.52
CA ASN A 72 -20.42 -17.97 -20.02
C ASN A 72 -21.76 -18.50 -20.56
N MET A 73 -22.85 -17.73 -20.47
CA MET A 73 -24.18 -18.09 -20.98
C MET A 73 -24.48 -17.53 -22.37
N ALA A 74 -23.51 -16.84 -23.00
CA ALA A 74 -23.63 -16.29 -24.33
C ALA A 74 -23.14 -17.29 -25.41
N TYR A 75 -23.79 -18.45 -25.52
CA TYR A 75 -23.67 -19.38 -26.66
C TYR A 75 -24.98 -20.13 -26.87
#